data_AF-A0A497LUR8-F1
#
_entry.id   AF-A0A497LUR8-F1
#
_cell.length_a   1.000
_cell.length_b   1.000
_cell.length_c   1.000
_cell.angle_alpha   90.00
_cell.angle_beta   90.00
_cell.angle_gamma   90.00
#
_symmetry.space_group_name_H-M   'P 1'
#
loop_
_entity.id
_entity.type
_entity.pdbx_description
1 polymer ?
#
loop_
_entity_poly.entity_id
_entity_poly.type
_entity_poly.pdbx_seq_one_letter_code
_entity_poly.pdbx_strand_id
1 'polypeptide(L)'
;MPYVEPIICSAGLGVATEAKGYISRGTLTSCLIKTREKILKLWGKASLPIGYYPFQDACPYYKHDTAEPQFEAIKSAGFQYCITYKKEGKPPEIVYEKDGFIAINQQSIHWTKNPLEDLKTWEEKIISEETAGWIIVSIDAPFWGFAFYNMKNGNLLVEAMNFIKNGGNSGKIFSASPHEIARYAKILRKITA
;
A
#
# COMPACT_ATOMS: atom_id res chain seq x y z
N MET A 1 -0.80 -5.97 -20.17
CA MET A 1 -1.97 -5.76 -19.28
C MET A 1 -1.49 -4.95 -18.08
N PRO A 2 -2.28 -4.02 -17.51
CA PRO A 2 -1.90 -3.43 -16.24
C PRO A 2 -1.83 -4.53 -15.17
N TYR A 3 -0.78 -4.50 -14.35
CA TYR A 3 -0.57 -5.41 -13.22
C TYR A 3 -1.56 -5.04 -12.10
N VAL A 4 -2.83 -5.43 -12.27
CA VAL A 4 -3.90 -5.13 -11.31
C VAL A 4 -4.05 -6.30 -10.35
N GLU A 5 -3.97 -6.01 -9.05
CA GLU A 5 -4.21 -6.97 -7.99
C GLU A 5 -5.32 -6.46 -7.07
N PRO A 6 -6.37 -7.25 -6.80
CA PRO A 6 -7.36 -6.89 -5.79
C PRO A 6 -6.77 -7.07 -4.37
N ILE A 7 -6.96 -6.06 -3.53
CA ILE A 7 -6.50 -6.02 -2.14
C ILE A 7 -7.70 -5.74 -1.24
N ILE A 8 -7.76 -6.38 -0.06
CA ILE A 8 -8.77 -5.99 0.94
C ILE A 8 -8.28 -4.72 1.62
N CYS A 9 -9.12 -3.69 1.61
CA CYS A 9 -8.88 -2.48 2.37
C CYS A 9 -9.92 -2.27 3.48
N SER A 10 -9.50 -1.51 4.49
CA SER A 10 -10.40 -0.78 5.37
C SER A 10 -10.29 0.69 4.96
N ALA A 11 -11.40 1.33 4.59
CA ALA A 11 -11.47 2.73 4.17
C ALA A 11 -12.29 3.57 5.17
N GLY A 12 -12.38 4.89 4.97
CA GLY A 12 -12.92 5.85 5.94
C GLY A 12 -11.93 6.16 7.07
N LEU A 13 -12.28 5.82 8.31
CA LEU A 13 -11.33 5.77 9.44
C LEU A 13 -10.42 4.52 9.35
N GLY A 14 -10.09 4.04 8.16
CA GLY A 14 -9.50 2.72 7.92
C GLY A 14 -8.12 2.50 8.56
N VAL A 15 -7.28 3.55 8.58
CA VAL A 15 -6.02 3.55 9.34
C VAL A 15 -6.24 3.33 10.84
N ALA A 16 -7.43 3.62 11.36
CA ALA A 16 -7.74 3.36 12.76
C ALA A 16 -7.68 1.85 13.06
N THR A 17 -7.80 0.95 12.08
CA THR A 17 -7.51 -0.49 12.31
C THR A 17 -6.04 -0.76 12.65
N GLU A 18 -5.13 0.16 12.30
CA GLU A 18 -3.74 0.18 12.76
C GLU A 18 -3.54 0.98 14.06
N ALA A 19 -4.52 1.76 14.51
CA ALA A 19 -4.40 2.46 15.79
C ALA A 19 -4.53 1.48 16.96
N LYS A 20 -3.57 1.56 17.91
CA LYS A 20 -3.56 0.70 19.09
C LYS A 20 -4.87 0.83 19.87
N GLY A 21 -5.56 -0.29 20.07
CA GLY A 21 -6.76 -0.37 20.90
C GLY A 21 -8.07 0.07 20.21
N TYR A 22 -8.03 0.51 18.96
CA TYR A 22 -9.24 0.92 18.24
C TYR A 22 -10.19 -0.24 17.95
N ILE A 23 -9.65 -1.39 17.53
CA ILE A 23 -10.41 -2.62 17.30
C ILE A 23 -9.70 -3.80 17.98
N SER A 24 -10.46 -4.70 18.58
CA SER A 24 -9.86 -5.89 19.19
C SER A 24 -9.28 -6.82 18.11
N ARG A 25 -8.21 -7.56 18.46
CA ARG A 25 -7.60 -8.57 17.58
C ARG A 25 -8.62 -9.57 17.05
N GLY A 26 -9.49 -10.08 17.93
CA GLY A 26 -10.51 -11.07 17.58
C GLY A 26 -11.54 -10.51 16.61
N THR A 27 -11.99 -9.26 16.83
CA THR A 27 -12.92 -8.57 15.94
C THR A 27 -12.29 -8.34 14.57
N LEU A 28 -11.05 -7.81 14.50
CA LEU A 28 -10.35 -7.59 13.24
C LEU A 28 -10.18 -8.90 12.46
N THR A 29 -9.67 -9.95 13.10
CA THR A 29 -9.48 -11.27 12.48
C THR A 29 -10.80 -11.82 11.93
N SER A 30 -11.87 -11.75 12.72
CA SER A 30 -13.20 -12.24 12.32
C SER A 30 -13.78 -11.47 11.14
N CYS A 31 -13.65 -10.13 11.13
CA CYS A 31 -14.09 -9.31 10.02
C CYS A 31 -13.35 -9.66 8.73
N LEU A 32 -12.03 -9.81 8.82
CA LEU A 32 -11.17 -10.15 7.70
C LEU A 32 -11.51 -11.53 7.12
N ILE A 33 -11.68 -12.56 7.97
CA ILE A 33 -12.09 -13.91 7.54
C ILE A 33 -13.45 -13.85 6.84
N LYS A 34 -14.46 -13.22 7.46
CA LYS A 34 -15.81 -13.10 6.87
C LYS A 34 -15.79 -12.40 5.52
N THR A 35 -14.97 -11.36 5.35
CA THR A 35 -14.83 -10.65 4.07
C THR A 35 -14.24 -11.57 3.00
N ARG A 36 -13.18 -12.31 3.34
CA ARG A 36 -12.56 -13.29 2.45
C ARG A 36 -13.52 -14.41 2.04
N GLU A 37 -14.29 -14.94 2.98
CA GLU A 37 -15.33 -15.95 2.70
C GLU A 37 -16.40 -15.42 1.75
N LYS A 38 -16.85 -14.18 1.94
CA LYS A 38 -17.81 -13.53 1.02
C LYS A 38 -17.23 -13.38 -0.38
N ILE A 39 -15.98 -12.92 -0.51
CA ILE A 39 -15.33 -12.78 -1.81
C ILE A 39 -15.17 -14.15 -2.48
N LEU A 40 -14.71 -15.16 -1.74
CA LEU A 40 -14.57 -16.53 -2.24
C LEU A 40 -15.90 -17.07 -2.77
N LYS A 41 -17.00 -16.85 -2.03
CA LYS A 41 -18.35 -17.30 -2.41
C LYS A 41 -18.87 -16.60 -3.67
N LEU A 42 -18.61 -15.29 -3.81
CA LEU A 42 -19.15 -14.47 -4.90
C LEU A 42 -18.29 -14.54 -6.17
N TRP A 43 -16.97 -14.62 -6.03
CA TRP A 43 -16.01 -14.37 -7.11
C TRP A 43 -14.97 -15.50 -7.28
N GLY A 44 -15.05 -16.56 -6.47
CA GLY A 44 -14.17 -17.71 -6.55
C GLY A 44 -12.75 -17.46 -6.01
N LYS A 45 -11.94 -18.53 -6.00
CA LYS A 45 -10.60 -18.55 -5.40
C LYS A 45 -9.61 -17.64 -6.14
N ALA A 46 -9.74 -17.51 -7.46
CA ALA A 46 -8.84 -16.69 -8.29
C ALA A 46 -8.92 -15.20 -7.93
N SER A 47 -10.06 -14.75 -7.39
CA SER A 47 -10.32 -13.36 -7.01
C SER A 47 -10.03 -13.08 -5.54
N LEU A 48 -9.57 -14.08 -4.77
CA LEU A 48 -9.38 -13.95 -3.34
C LEU A 48 -8.13 -13.11 -3.05
N PRO A 49 -8.26 -11.92 -2.43
CA PRO A 49 -7.13 -11.04 -2.18
C PRO A 49 -6.12 -11.70 -1.26
N ILE A 50 -4.83 -11.55 -1.53
CA ILE A 50 -3.76 -12.08 -0.65
C ILE A 50 -3.06 -10.96 0.13
N GLY A 51 -3.29 -9.70 -0.23
CA GLY A 51 -2.85 -8.51 0.49
C GLY A 51 -3.93 -7.85 1.33
N TYR A 52 -3.49 -7.17 2.39
CA TYR A 52 -4.30 -6.24 3.18
C TYR A 52 -3.69 -4.82 3.12
N TYR A 53 -4.53 -3.80 2.99
CA TYR A 53 -4.09 -2.40 3.03
C TYR A 53 -5.13 -1.52 3.75
N PRO A 54 -4.91 -1.09 5.00
CA PRO A 54 -5.83 -0.25 5.76
C PRO A 54 -5.75 1.21 5.30
N PHE A 55 -6.17 1.45 4.06
CA PHE A 55 -6.12 2.73 3.37
C PHE A 55 -6.73 3.87 4.19
N GLN A 56 -6.00 4.98 4.30
CA GLN A 56 -6.43 6.16 5.03
C GLN A 56 -7.17 7.13 4.08
N ASP A 57 -8.50 7.03 4.10
CA ASP A 57 -9.39 7.94 3.38
C ASP A 57 -9.54 9.28 4.14
N ALA A 58 -9.71 9.22 5.47
CA ALA A 58 -9.80 10.39 6.35
C ALA A 58 -8.98 10.24 7.64
N CYS A 59 -8.32 11.32 8.06
CA CYS A 59 -7.43 11.33 9.24
C CYS A 59 -7.73 12.40 10.29
N PRO A 60 -9.01 12.68 10.67
CA PRO A 60 -9.31 13.77 11.60
C PRO A 60 -8.66 13.61 12.98
N TYR A 61 -8.31 12.38 13.38
CA TYR A 61 -7.75 12.05 14.71
C TYR A 61 -6.50 11.16 14.66
N TYR A 62 -6.04 10.79 13.46
CA TYR A 62 -4.84 9.95 13.33
C TYR A 62 -3.60 10.82 13.39
N LYS A 63 -2.68 10.49 14.29
CA LYS A 63 -1.36 11.12 14.34
C LYS A 63 -0.42 10.33 13.45
N HIS A 64 0.17 10.98 12.46
CA HIS A 64 1.09 10.33 11.53
C HIS A 64 2.26 9.66 12.24
N ASP A 65 2.72 8.56 11.67
CA ASP A 65 3.81 7.71 12.18
C ASP A 65 3.54 7.14 13.59
N THR A 66 2.27 6.93 13.96
CA THR A 66 1.88 6.32 15.25
C THR A 66 1.07 5.02 15.12
N ALA A 67 0.94 4.50 13.90
CA ALA A 67 0.31 3.21 13.65
C ALA A 67 1.01 2.08 14.42
N GLU A 68 0.20 1.25 15.08
CA GLU A 68 0.59 0.03 15.79
C GLU A 68 -0.28 -1.14 15.31
N PRO A 69 -0.03 -1.63 14.08
CA PRO A 69 -0.93 -2.58 13.42
C PRO A 69 -0.93 -3.94 14.09
N GLN A 70 -2.09 -4.59 14.07
CA GLN A 70 -2.27 -5.95 14.59
C GLN A 70 -1.89 -6.99 13.53
N PHE A 71 -0.63 -7.02 13.09
CA PHE A 71 -0.15 -7.89 12.00
C PHE A 71 -0.49 -9.37 12.20
N GLU A 72 -0.45 -9.88 13.42
CA GLU A 72 -0.83 -11.26 13.73
C GLU A 72 -2.31 -11.56 13.44
N ALA A 73 -3.20 -10.58 13.63
CA ALA A 73 -4.62 -10.70 13.29
C ALA A 73 -4.79 -10.88 11.77
N ILE A 74 -4.07 -10.05 11.01
CA ILE A 74 -4.09 -10.03 9.55
C ILE A 74 -3.51 -11.35 9.02
N LYS A 75 -2.35 -11.78 9.53
CA LYS A 75 -1.77 -13.10 9.19
C LYS A 75 -2.73 -14.25 9.50
N SER A 76 -3.33 -14.25 10.69
CA SER A 76 -4.26 -15.31 11.12
C SER A 76 -5.52 -15.39 10.27
N ALA A 77 -5.92 -14.29 9.62
CA ALA A 77 -7.01 -14.28 8.64
C ALA A 77 -6.62 -14.85 7.26
N GLY A 78 -5.37 -15.25 7.06
CA GLY A 78 -4.90 -15.93 5.85
C GLY A 78 -4.33 -15.01 4.76
N PHE A 79 -3.94 -13.78 5.11
CA PHE A 79 -3.21 -12.89 4.19
C PHE A 79 -1.72 -13.24 4.15
N GLN A 80 -1.07 -12.86 3.05
CA GLN A 80 0.35 -13.10 2.79
C GLN A 80 1.20 -11.84 2.98
N TYR A 81 0.64 -10.66 2.75
CA TYR A 81 1.33 -9.41 3.00
C TYR A 81 0.39 -8.29 3.45
N CYS A 82 0.96 -7.23 4.02
CA CYS A 82 0.27 -6.01 4.38
C CYS A 82 1.07 -4.78 3.92
N ILE A 83 0.38 -3.78 3.39
CA ILE A 83 0.92 -2.41 3.29
C ILE A 83 0.43 -1.66 4.53
N THR A 84 1.31 -0.92 5.20
CA THR A 84 1.03 -0.32 6.52
C THR A 84 1.37 1.17 6.55
N TYR A 85 0.66 1.93 7.40
CA TYR A 85 1.00 3.32 7.75
C TYR A 85 2.07 3.39 8.85
N LYS A 86 2.38 2.28 9.54
CA LYS A 86 3.58 2.20 10.38
C LYS A 86 4.84 2.53 9.56
N LYS A 87 5.58 3.57 9.98
CA LYS A 87 6.71 4.15 9.23
C LYS A 87 6.33 4.69 7.85
N GLU A 88 5.15 5.27 7.71
CA GLU A 88 4.74 6.01 6.51
C GLU A 88 5.71 7.16 6.19
N GLY A 89 5.88 7.45 4.90
CA GLY A 89 6.72 8.57 4.47
C GLY A 89 8.21 8.39 4.80
N LYS A 90 8.64 7.16 5.07
CA LYS A 90 10.04 6.78 5.32
C LYS A 90 10.61 5.96 4.16
N PRO A 91 11.95 5.81 4.07
CA PRO A 91 12.56 4.89 3.12
C PRO A 91 11.96 3.47 3.19
N PRO A 92 11.99 2.71 2.09
CA PRO A 92 11.44 1.36 2.00
C PRO A 92 11.93 0.41 3.11
N GLU A 93 10.99 -0.13 3.90
CA GLU A 93 11.30 -1.02 5.03
C GLU A 93 10.26 -2.15 5.18
N ILE A 94 10.75 -3.38 5.44
CA ILE A 94 9.93 -4.47 5.98
C ILE A 94 9.78 -4.23 7.49
N VAL A 95 8.62 -3.73 7.91
CA VAL A 95 8.37 -3.37 9.32
C VAL A 95 7.92 -4.55 10.18
N TYR A 96 7.55 -5.67 9.56
CA TYR A 96 7.18 -6.91 10.24
C TYR A 96 7.36 -8.11 9.31
N GLU A 97 7.85 -9.22 9.85
CA GLU A 97 7.82 -10.51 9.18
C GLU A 97 7.65 -11.63 10.19
N LYS A 98 6.77 -12.59 9.86
CA LYS A 98 6.61 -13.82 10.63
C LYS A 98 5.92 -14.90 9.82
N ASP A 99 6.42 -16.13 9.87
CA ASP A 99 5.82 -17.32 9.25
C ASP A 99 5.46 -17.11 7.76
N GLY A 100 6.34 -16.42 7.03
CA GLY A 100 6.15 -16.11 5.61
C GLY A 100 5.33 -14.85 5.31
N PHE A 101 4.53 -14.36 6.27
CA PHE A 101 3.82 -13.08 6.14
C PHE A 101 4.77 -11.90 6.34
N ILE A 102 4.60 -10.84 5.55
CA ILE A 102 5.37 -9.60 5.69
C ILE A 102 4.47 -8.37 5.73
N ALA A 103 4.92 -7.31 6.40
CA ALA A 103 4.36 -5.98 6.25
C ALA A 103 5.44 -5.01 5.78
N ILE A 104 5.10 -4.21 4.77
CA ILE A 104 5.96 -3.18 4.19
C ILE A 104 5.36 -1.81 4.41
N ASN A 105 6.20 -0.81 4.69
CA ASN A 105 5.75 0.57 4.77
C ASN A 105 5.40 1.14 3.38
N GLN A 106 4.75 2.30 3.39
CA GLN A 106 4.43 3.08 2.19
C GLN A 106 5.10 4.44 2.22
N GLN A 107 5.32 4.98 1.02
CA GLN A 107 6.01 6.25 0.80
C GLN A 107 5.05 7.44 0.85
N SER A 108 3.77 7.23 0.57
CA SER A 108 2.70 8.21 0.77
C SER A 108 2.26 8.32 2.24
N ILE A 109 2.29 9.53 2.80
CA ILE A 109 1.73 9.87 4.13
C ILE A 109 0.20 10.01 4.08
N HIS A 110 -0.33 10.36 2.91
CA HIS A 110 -1.75 10.45 2.62
C HIS A 110 -1.96 10.12 1.14
N TRP A 111 -3.21 9.88 0.71
CA TRP A 111 -3.54 9.91 -0.71
C TRP A 111 -3.03 11.20 -1.39
N THR A 112 -2.59 11.05 -2.64
CA THR A 112 -1.89 12.12 -3.35
C THR A 112 -2.84 13.01 -4.15
N LYS A 113 -2.48 14.30 -4.24
CA LYS A 113 -3.02 15.25 -5.22
C LYS A 113 -2.13 15.39 -6.47
N ASN A 114 -0.90 14.90 -6.41
CA ASN A 114 0.07 15.00 -7.50
C ASN A 114 0.97 13.75 -7.54
N PRO A 115 0.50 12.64 -8.15
CA PRO A 115 1.25 11.38 -8.18
C PRO A 115 2.59 11.50 -8.89
N LEU A 116 2.71 12.39 -9.89
CA LEU A 116 3.97 12.61 -10.61
C LEU A 116 5.05 13.19 -9.70
N GLU A 117 4.70 14.16 -8.87
CA GLU A 117 5.62 14.79 -7.93
C GLU A 117 6.05 13.82 -6.82
N ASP A 118 5.12 13.02 -6.29
CA ASP A 118 5.45 11.98 -5.31
C ASP A 118 6.43 10.95 -5.89
N LEU A 119 6.21 10.50 -7.12
CA LEU A 119 7.09 9.57 -7.81
C LEU A 119 8.50 10.15 -7.98
N LYS A 120 8.60 11.39 -8.49
CA LYS A 120 9.89 12.08 -8.66
C LYS A 120 10.63 12.24 -7.34
N THR A 121 9.91 12.68 -6.30
CA THR A 121 10.48 12.92 -4.97
C THR A 121 11.05 11.64 -4.35
N TRP A 122 10.30 10.53 -4.44
CA TRP A 122 10.76 9.26 -3.88
C TRP A 122 11.81 8.57 -4.74
N GLU A 123 11.75 8.72 -6.07
CA GLU A 123 12.84 8.30 -6.94
C GLU A 123 14.17 8.96 -6.54
N GLU A 124 14.17 10.29 -6.42
CA GLU A 124 15.36 11.06 -6.08
C GLU A 124 15.93 10.66 -4.71
N LYS A 125 15.06 10.45 -3.71
CA LYS A 125 15.48 9.99 -2.37
C LYS A 125 16.11 8.61 -2.42
N ILE A 126 15.45 7.64 -3.04
CA ILE A 126 15.95 6.25 -3.11
C ILE A 126 17.30 6.19 -3.82
N ILE A 127 17.45 6.94 -4.91
CA ILE A 127 18.69 6.99 -5.69
C ILE A 127 19.81 7.70 -4.96
N SER A 128 19.53 8.84 -4.32
CA SER A 128 20.55 9.61 -3.60
C SER A 128 21.09 8.88 -2.37
N GLU A 129 20.29 7.98 -1.78
CA GLU A 129 20.73 7.07 -0.73
C GLU A 129 21.44 5.80 -1.28
N GLU A 130 21.59 5.68 -2.61
CA GLU A 130 22.13 4.50 -3.30
C GLU A 130 21.43 3.18 -2.90
N THR A 131 20.14 3.27 -2.54
CA THR A 131 19.34 2.11 -2.14
C THR A 131 18.45 1.61 -3.27
N ALA A 132 18.03 0.36 -3.17
CA ALA A 132 16.93 -0.18 -3.95
C ALA A 132 15.69 -0.30 -3.06
N GLY A 133 14.50 -0.14 -3.63
CA GLY A 133 13.28 -0.18 -2.83
C GLY A 133 12.02 -0.09 -3.67
N TRP A 134 10.96 0.43 -3.06
CA TRP A 134 9.66 0.60 -3.67
C TRP A 134 9.10 1.99 -3.42
N ILE A 135 8.13 2.38 -4.25
CA ILE A 135 7.36 3.61 -4.08
C ILE A 135 5.90 3.21 -4.15
N ILE A 136 5.19 3.32 -3.03
CA ILE A 136 3.75 3.15 -2.98
C ILE A 136 3.11 4.53 -2.96
N VAL A 137 2.40 4.85 -4.05
CA VAL A 137 1.59 6.07 -4.20
C VAL A 137 0.12 5.70 -4.17
N SER A 138 -0.63 6.33 -3.25
CA SER A 138 -2.04 6.00 -3.07
C SER A 138 -2.94 7.05 -3.71
N ILE A 139 -3.85 6.59 -4.57
CA ILE A 139 -4.76 7.41 -5.35
C ILE A 139 -6.17 7.09 -4.87
N ASP A 140 -6.93 8.10 -4.45
CA ASP A 140 -8.31 7.90 -4.02
C ASP A 140 -9.30 8.16 -5.17
N ALA A 141 -10.19 7.19 -5.42
CA ALA A 141 -11.06 7.20 -6.59
C ALA A 141 -12.13 8.31 -6.55
N PRO A 142 -12.82 8.61 -5.42
CA PRO A 142 -13.63 9.82 -5.27
C PRO A 142 -12.90 11.09 -5.68
N PHE A 143 -11.65 11.26 -5.24
CA PHE A 143 -10.86 12.43 -5.61
C PHE A 143 -10.47 12.42 -7.08
N TRP A 144 -9.94 11.34 -7.64
CA TRP A 144 -9.38 11.35 -9.00
C TRP A 144 -10.38 11.04 -10.12
N GLY A 145 -11.44 10.30 -9.82
CA GLY A 145 -12.41 9.78 -10.80
C GLY A 145 -13.78 10.45 -10.76
N PHE A 146 -14.16 11.09 -9.63
CA PHE A 146 -15.53 11.59 -9.45
C PHE A 146 -15.61 13.07 -9.02
N ALA A 147 -14.55 13.65 -8.46
CA ALA A 147 -14.53 15.05 -8.07
C ALA A 147 -14.13 15.95 -9.27
N PHE A 148 -15.03 16.86 -9.65
CA PHE A 148 -14.84 17.81 -10.77
C PHE A 148 -13.53 18.62 -10.68
N TYR A 149 -13.06 18.91 -9.46
CA TYR A 149 -11.82 19.66 -9.23
C TYR A 149 -10.56 18.94 -9.70
N ASN A 150 -10.50 17.61 -9.57
CA ASN A 150 -9.31 16.83 -9.95
C ASN A 150 -9.45 16.18 -11.32
N MET A 151 -10.65 16.10 -11.90
CA MET A 151 -10.81 15.69 -13.31
C MET A 151 -10.00 16.61 -14.24
N LYS A 152 -9.86 17.89 -13.89
CA LYS A 152 -8.99 18.84 -14.60
C LYS A 152 -7.49 18.49 -14.52
N ASN A 153 -7.10 17.75 -13.49
CA ASN A 153 -5.74 17.28 -13.26
C ASN A 153 -5.51 15.85 -13.78
N GLY A 154 -6.47 15.27 -14.52
CA GLY A 154 -6.35 13.90 -15.04
C GLY A 154 -5.11 13.68 -15.93
N ASN A 155 -4.58 14.75 -16.54
CA ASN A 155 -3.30 14.71 -17.25
C ASN A 155 -2.12 14.34 -16.32
N LEU A 156 -2.13 14.73 -15.05
CA LEU A 156 -1.08 14.36 -14.09
C LEU A 156 -1.02 12.85 -13.85
N LEU A 157 -2.14 12.13 -13.90
CA LEU A 157 -2.14 10.67 -13.85
C LEU A 157 -1.50 10.08 -15.11
N VAL A 158 -1.83 10.63 -16.28
CA VAL A 158 -1.23 10.19 -17.55
C VAL A 158 0.27 10.45 -17.56
N GLU A 159 0.70 11.61 -17.08
CA GLU A 159 2.12 11.97 -16.95
C GLU A 159 2.84 11.07 -15.94
N ALA A 160 2.24 10.76 -14.78
CA ALA A 160 2.78 9.81 -13.81
C ALA A 160 2.94 8.41 -14.41
N MET A 161 1.93 7.93 -15.15
CA MET A 161 2.00 6.64 -15.86
C MET A 161 3.10 6.64 -16.93
N ASN A 162 3.23 7.72 -17.70
CA ASN A 162 4.28 7.87 -18.70
C ASN A 162 5.68 7.94 -18.06
N PHE A 163 5.81 8.62 -16.92
CA PHE A 163 7.04 8.68 -16.15
C PHE A 163 7.50 7.29 -15.72
N ILE A 164 6.59 6.48 -15.14
CA ILE A 164 6.87 5.08 -14.78
C ILE A 164 7.22 4.26 -16.03
N LYS A 165 6.44 4.39 -17.11
CA LYS A 165 6.65 3.65 -18.36
C LYS A 165 8.03 3.91 -18.97
N ASN A 166 8.55 5.11 -18.81
CA ASN A 166 9.85 5.53 -19.35
C ASN A 166 11.01 5.29 -18.40
N GLY A 167 10.79 4.63 -17.25
CA GLY A 167 11.86 4.31 -16.30
C GLY A 167 12.13 5.38 -15.24
N GLY A 168 11.30 6.42 -15.13
CA GLY A 168 11.59 7.58 -14.29
C GLY A 168 12.75 8.42 -14.84
N ASN A 169 13.30 9.32 -14.03
CA ASN A 169 14.50 10.08 -14.40
C ASN A 169 15.75 9.19 -14.45
N SER A 170 15.74 8.08 -13.72
CA SER A 170 16.87 7.17 -13.60
C SER A 170 16.94 6.08 -14.66
N GLY A 171 15.86 5.86 -15.39
CA GLY A 171 15.69 4.69 -16.24
C GLY A 171 15.48 3.37 -15.49
N LYS A 172 15.32 3.39 -14.15
CA LYS A 172 15.25 2.20 -13.29
C LYS A 172 13.87 1.95 -12.66
N ILE A 173 12.92 2.88 -12.79
CA ILE A 173 11.55 2.69 -12.27
C ILE A 173 10.78 1.72 -13.16
N PHE A 174 10.01 0.83 -12.56
CA PHE A 174 9.04 0.01 -13.27
C PHE A 174 7.81 -0.23 -12.40
N SER A 175 6.69 -0.54 -13.04
CA SER A 175 5.44 -0.87 -12.35
C SER A 175 5.45 -2.34 -11.91
N ALA A 176 4.94 -2.60 -10.70
CA ALA A 176 4.77 -3.93 -10.15
C ALA A 176 3.48 -3.98 -9.33
N SER A 177 2.84 -5.15 -9.27
CA SER A 177 1.73 -5.38 -8.34
C SER A 177 2.21 -5.32 -6.88
N PRO A 178 1.33 -4.98 -5.93
CA PRO A 178 1.68 -4.97 -4.51
C PRO A 178 2.26 -6.29 -3.98
N HIS A 179 1.76 -7.44 -4.43
CA HIS A 179 2.35 -8.73 -4.09
C HIS A 179 3.76 -8.90 -4.67
N GLU A 180 4.02 -8.45 -5.90
CA GLU A 180 5.38 -8.46 -6.46
C GLU A 180 6.30 -7.56 -5.65
N ILE A 181 5.86 -6.36 -5.27
CA ILE A 181 6.62 -5.46 -4.39
C ILE A 181 6.95 -6.15 -3.06
N ALA A 182 5.97 -6.80 -2.43
CA ALA A 182 6.19 -7.56 -1.20
C ALA A 182 7.25 -8.66 -1.38
N ARG A 183 7.22 -9.39 -2.50
CA ARG A 183 8.26 -10.40 -2.81
C ARG A 183 9.63 -9.75 -3.06
N TYR A 184 9.67 -8.65 -3.81
CA TYR A 184 10.89 -7.90 -4.07
C TYR A 184 11.52 -7.37 -2.79
N ALA A 185 10.73 -6.87 -1.84
CA ALA A 185 11.22 -6.42 -0.54
C ALA A 185 12.02 -7.52 0.16
N LYS A 186 11.55 -8.77 0.11
CA LYS A 186 12.27 -9.92 0.69
C LYS A 186 13.57 -10.25 -0.05
N ILE A 187 13.59 -10.07 -1.37
CA ILE A 187 14.80 -10.27 -2.19
C ILE A 187 15.83 -9.20 -1.86
N LEU A 188 15.43 -7.92 -1.85
CA LEU A 188 16.31 -6.80 -1.55
C LEU A 188 16.99 -6.97 -0.19
N ARG A 189 16.23 -7.32 0.84
CA ARG A 189 16.79 -7.56 2.17
C ARG A 189 17.82 -8.71 2.20
N LYS A 190 17.68 -9.74 1.37
CA LYS A 190 18.65 -10.84 1.27
C LYS A 190 19.95 -10.44 0.57
N ILE A 191 19.91 -9.41 -0.26
CA ILE A 191 21.07 -8.90 -1.00
C ILE A 191 21.83 -7.88 -0.15
N THR A 192 21.13 -7.17 0.75
CA THR A 192 21.71 -6.13 1.62
C THR A 192 22.07 -6.61 3.03
N ALA A 193 21.75 -7.86 3.39
CA ALA A 193 22.12 -8.50 4.67
C ALA A 193 23.37 -9.36 4.51
#